data_AF-A0A496AK41-F1
#
_entry.id   AF-A0A496AK41-F1
#
_cell.length_a   1.000
_cell.length_b   1.000
_cell.length_c   1.000
_cell.angle_alpha   90.00
_cell.angle_beta   90.00
_cell.angle_gamma   90.00
#
_symmetry.space_group_name_H-M   'P 1'
#
loop_
_entity.id
_entity.type
_entity.pdbx_description
1 polymer ?
#
loop_
_entity_poly.entity_id
_entity_poly.type
_entity_poly.pdbx_seq_one_letter_code
_entity_poly.pdbx_strand_id
1 'polypeptide(L)'
;MFVPVTSQTGKKLMPTHANKAGMLIKKGLATPYWSNGIFCIRLNYATEDAYTQDIVVGVDPGSKKEGVTVKSEAHTYLNVQADAHNGVGKKVAKRRELRRSRRSRKCPNRK
;
A
#
# COMPACT_ATOMS: atom_id res chain seq x y z
N MET A 1 -1.61 15.77 -0.08
CA MET A 1 -1.28 14.45 -0.69
C MET A 1 0.15 14.49 -1.20
N PHE A 2 0.95 13.51 -0.81
CA PHE A 2 2.33 13.36 -1.24
C PHE A 2 2.43 12.46 -2.46
N VAL A 3 3.39 12.73 -3.34
CA VAL A 3 3.65 11.99 -4.58
C VAL A 3 5.05 11.38 -4.48
N PRO A 4 5.19 10.05 -4.62
CA PRO A 4 6.48 9.40 -4.67
C PRO A 4 7.30 9.89 -5.87
N VAL A 5 8.59 10.11 -5.64
CA VAL A 5 9.53 10.61 -6.63
C VAL A 5 10.63 9.58 -6.85
N THR A 6 10.97 9.34 -8.11
CA THR A 6 12.16 8.59 -8.51
C THR A 6 13.11 9.47 -9.30
N SER A 7 14.40 9.23 -9.14
CA SER A 7 15.45 9.84 -9.97
C SER A 7 15.41 9.27 -11.40
N GLN A 8 16.16 9.89 -12.31
CA GLN A 8 16.31 9.41 -13.69
C GLN A 8 16.83 7.97 -13.77
N THR A 9 17.67 7.56 -12.81
CA THR A 9 18.26 6.21 -12.69
C THR A 9 17.38 5.21 -11.94
N GLY A 10 16.19 5.62 -11.48
CA GLY A 10 15.25 4.75 -10.77
C GLY A 10 15.45 4.66 -9.25
N LYS A 11 16.46 5.35 -8.69
CA LYS A 11 16.61 5.48 -7.23
C LYS A 11 15.42 6.24 -6.64
N LYS A 12 14.86 5.72 -5.54
CA LYS A 12 13.77 6.36 -4.79
C LYS A 12 14.28 7.62 -4.10
N LEU A 13 13.55 8.72 -4.25
CA LEU A 13 13.82 10.01 -3.60
C LEU A 13 12.72 10.32 -2.59
N MET A 14 12.93 11.38 -1.80
CA MET A 14 11.88 11.87 -0.90
C MET A 14 10.62 12.26 -1.67
N PRO A 15 9.43 11.91 -1.15
CA PRO A 15 8.19 12.28 -1.78
C PRO A 15 7.99 13.80 -1.75
N THR A 16 7.28 14.32 -2.75
CA THR A 16 7.00 15.75 -2.88
C THR A 16 5.52 16.05 -2.75
N HIS A 17 5.15 17.30 -2.51
CA HIS A 17 3.75 17.73 -2.59
C HIS A 17 3.23 17.65 -4.03
N ALA A 18 1.94 17.30 -4.18
CA ALA A 18 1.26 17.22 -5.48
C ALA A 18 1.41 18.49 -6.33
N ASN A 19 1.34 19.69 -5.72
CA ASN A 19 1.51 20.95 -6.45
C ASN A 19 2.90 21.06 -7.11
N LYS A 20 3.96 20.67 -6.39
CA LYS A 20 5.32 20.67 -6.93
C LYS A 20 5.49 19.60 -8.00
N ALA A 21 4.91 18.41 -7.80
CA ALA A 21 4.89 17.38 -8.83
C ALA A 21 4.23 17.88 -10.13
N GLY A 22 3.06 18.51 -10.03
CA GLY A 22 2.36 19.10 -11.16
C GLY A 22 3.18 20.18 -11.88
N MET A 23 3.86 21.06 -11.13
CA MET A 23 4.75 22.06 -11.72
C MET A 23 5.93 21.43 -12.46
N LEU A 24 6.55 20.37 -11.91
CA LEU A 24 7.66 19.67 -12.56
C LEU A 24 7.22 19.01 -13.87
N ILE A 25 6.04 18.39 -13.87
CA ILE A 25 5.45 17.80 -15.09
C ILE A 25 5.17 18.90 -16.12
N LYS A 26 4.53 20.01 -15.72
CA LYS A 26 4.22 21.13 -16.62
C LYS A 26 5.46 21.75 -17.25
N LYS A 27 6.58 21.78 -16.52
CA LYS A 27 7.88 22.27 -17.00
C LYS A 27 8.68 21.25 -17.81
N GLY A 28 8.17 20.02 -18.01
CA GLY A 28 8.89 18.95 -18.69
C GLY A 28 10.06 18.34 -17.90
N LEU A 29 10.20 18.70 -16.62
CA LEU A 29 11.29 18.26 -15.74
C LEU A 29 11.01 16.89 -15.09
N ALA A 30 9.78 16.40 -15.17
CA ALA A 30 9.40 15.09 -14.65
C ALA A 30 8.40 14.38 -15.57
N THR A 31 8.53 13.06 -15.65
CA THR A 31 7.62 12.17 -16.36
C THR A 31 6.67 11.49 -15.37
N PRO A 32 5.34 11.66 -15.49
CA PRO A 32 4.38 10.97 -14.65
C PRO A 32 4.29 9.48 -15.01
N TYR A 33 4.08 8.62 -14.01
CA TYR A 33 3.83 7.20 -14.23
C TYR A 33 3.00 6.60 -13.09
N TRP A 34 2.48 5.38 -13.31
CA TRP A 34 1.71 4.64 -12.30
C TRP A 34 2.49 3.41 -11.84
N SER A 35 2.47 3.15 -10.53
CA SER A 35 3.07 1.95 -9.93
C SER A 35 2.14 1.39 -8.87
N ASN A 36 1.68 0.14 -9.05
CA ASN A 36 0.74 -0.51 -8.14
C ASN A 36 -0.52 0.33 -7.83
N GLY A 37 -1.04 1.05 -8.84
CA GLY A 37 -2.20 1.94 -8.68
C GLY A 37 -1.89 3.28 -7.98
N ILE A 38 -0.63 3.57 -7.66
CA ILE A 38 -0.18 4.84 -7.07
C ILE A 38 0.42 5.72 -8.17
N PHE A 39 0.01 6.99 -8.20
CA PHE A 39 0.58 8.00 -9.09
C PHE A 39 1.95 8.45 -8.57
N CYS A 40 2.96 8.40 -9.45
CA CYS A 40 4.35 8.72 -9.15
C CYS A 40 4.94 9.63 -10.23
N ILE A 41 6.06 10.28 -9.93
CA ILE A 41 6.83 11.03 -10.91
C ILE A 41 8.27 10.57 -10.96
N ARG A 42 8.87 10.59 -12.15
CA ARG A 42 10.29 10.34 -12.37
C ARG A 42 10.95 11.60 -12.87
N LEU A 43 12.03 12.05 -12.23
CA LEU A 43 12.77 13.23 -12.65
C LEU A 43 13.54 12.95 -13.95
N ASN A 44 13.54 13.93 -14.85
CA ASN A 44 14.22 13.84 -16.16
C ASN A 44 15.65 14.40 -16.13
N TYR A 45 16.10 14.93 -14.99
CA TYR A 45 17.41 15.52 -14.79
C TYR A 45 18.20 14.78 -13.71
N ALA A 46 19.53 14.87 -13.79
CA ALA A 46 20.42 14.31 -12.79
C ALA A 46 20.25 15.04 -11.45
N THR A 47 20.15 14.27 -10.37
CA THR A 47 20.06 14.80 -9.01
C THR A 47 21.38 14.46 -8.31
N GLU A 48 22.16 15.47 -7.95
CA GLU A 48 23.48 15.29 -7.33
C GLU A 48 23.34 14.87 -5.86
N ASP A 49 22.39 15.51 -5.14
CA ASP A 49 22.08 15.19 -3.75
C ASP A 49 20.76 14.44 -3.62
N ALA A 50 20.86 13.17 -3.22
CA ALA A 50 19.71 12.34 -2.88
C ALA A 50 19.54 12.26 -1.36
N TYR A 51 19.14 13.38 -0.74
CA TYR A 51 18.75 13.37 0.67
C TYR A 51 17.54 12.45 0.88
N THR A 52 17.65 11.54 1.85
CA THR A 52 16.57 10.64 2.27
C THR A 52 16.50 10.61 3.78
N GLN A 53 15.30 10.54 4.32
CA GLN A 53 15.03 10.26 5.73
C GLN A 53 14.51 8.84 5.86
N ASP A 54 14.76 8.22 7.02
CA ASP A 54 14.12 6.96 7.35
C ASP A 54 12.60 7.15 7.45
N ILE A 55 11.88 6.25 6.78
CA ILE A 55 10.43 6.22 6.77
C ILE A 55 10.01 4.93 7.46
N VAL A 56 9.23 5.08 8.53
CA VAL A 56 8.67 3.96 9.29
C VAL A 56 7.20 3.78 8.98
N VAL A 57 6.76 2.52 9.03
CA VAL A 57 5.35 2.15 8.89
C VAL A 57 4.87 1.62 10.23
N GLY A 58 3.90 2.32 10.82
CA GLY A 58 3.16 1.86 12.00
C GLY A 58 1.88 1.17 11.57
N VAL A 59 1.68 -0.06 12.03
CA VAL A 59 0.45 -0.84 11.80
C VAL A 59 -0.17 -1.13 13.16
N ASP A 60 -1.42 -0.69 13.35
CA ASP A 60 -2.22 -0.92 14.54
C ASP A 60 -3.43 -1.81 14.19
N PRO A 61 -3.31 -3.14 14.35
CA PRO A 61 -4.37 -4.06 14.00
C PRO A 61 -5.43 -4.12 15.10
N GLY A 62 -6.64 -3.63 14.80
CA GLY A 62 -7.80 -3.77 15.67
C GLY A 62 -8.85 -4.74 15.10
N SER A 63 -9.72 -5.25 15.98
CA SER A 63 -10.78 -6.20 15.59
C SER A 63 -11.91 -5.59 14.77
N LYS A 64 -12.06 -4.26 14.83
CA LYS A 64 -13.08 -3.49 14.07
C LYS A 64 -12.45 -2.47 13.13
N LYS A 65 -11.31 -1.90 13.50
CA LYS A 65 -10.60 -0.87 12.74
C LYS A 65 -9.13 -1.23 12.67
N GLU A 66 -8.51 -0.98 11.53
CA GLU A 66 -7.07 -1.15 11.32
C GLU A 66 -6.45 0.21 11.01
N GLY A 67 -5.45 0.60 11.79
CA GLY A 67 -4.68 1.82 11.61
C GLY A 67 -3.41 1.54 10.81
N VAL A 68 -3.15 2.34 9.78
CA VAL A 68 -1.86 2.33 9.07
C VAL A 68 -1.33 3.74 8.95
N THR A 69 -0.13 3.97 9.48
CA THR A 69 0.55 5.26 9.42
C THR A 69 1.93 5.11 8.79
N VAL A 70 2.26 6.01 7.87
CA VAL A 70 3.60 6.10 7.26
C VAL A 70 4.18 7.45 7.67
N LYS A 71 5.29 7.44 8.41
CA LYS A 71 5.86 8.63 9.03
C LYS A 71 7.38 8.68 8.86
N SER A 72 7.88 9.89 8.65
CA SER A 72 9.29 10.26 8.81
C SER A 72 9.43 11.23 9.98
N GLU A 73 10.66 11.57 10.33
CA GLU A 73 10.91 12.62 11.34
C GLU A 73 10.19 13.93 11.00
N ALA A 74 10.24 14.37 9.74
CA ALA A 74 9.68 15.65 9.34
C ALA A 74 8.17 15.63 9.01
N HIS A 75 7.66 14.53 8.44
CA HIS A 75 6.30 14.49 7.89
C HIS A 75 5.60 13.14 8.09
N THR A 76 4.28 13.21 8.26
CA THR A 76 3.37 12.07 8.13
C THR A 76 2.82 12.02 6.71
N TYR A 77 3.13 10.94 5.98
CA TYR A 77 2.78 10.79 4.57
C TYR A 77 1.41 10.16 4.35
N LEU A 78 1.08 9.20 5.21
CA LEU A 78 -0.19 8.48 5.18
C LEU A 78 -0.64 8.25 6.62
N ASN A 79 -1.92 8.50 6.88
CA ASN A 79 -2.56 8.14 8.13
C ASN A 79 -3.98 7.70 7.79
N VAL A 80 -4.24 6.40 7.87
CA VAL A 80 -5.50 5.78 7.44
C VAL A 80 -6.04 4.93 8.57
N GLN A 81 -7.35 5.05 8.80
CA GLN A 81 -8.11 4.16 9.64
C GLN A 81 -9.14 3.43 8.76
N ALA A 82 -8.88 2.15 8.49
CA ALA A 82 -9.72 1.30 7.67
C ALA A 82 -10.64 0.41 8.53
N ASP A 83 -11.72 -0.09 7.95
CA ASP A 83 -12.53 -1.13 8.59
C ASP A 83 -11.81 -2.47 8.53
N ALA A 84 -11.70 -3.14 9.68
CA ALA A 84 -11.06 -4.44 9.79
C ALA A 84 -11.90 -5.52 9.11
N HIS A 85 -11.25 -6.52 8.52
CA HIS A 85 -11.96 -7.59 7.84
C HIS A 85 -12.64 -8.55 8.84
N ASN A 86 -13.96 -8.45 8.97
CA ASN A 86 -14.75 -9.22 9.96
C ASN A 86 -15.30 -10.58 9.46
N GLY A 87 -15.08 -10.92 8.18
CA GLY A 87 -15.74 -12.08 7.53
C GLY A 87 -15.02 -13.42 7.70
N VAL A 88 -13.77 -13.43 8.17
CA VAL A 88 -12.90 -14.62 8.14
C VAL A 88 -13.46 -15.73 9.01
N GLY A 89 -13.84 -15.43 10.26
CA GLY A 89 -14.32 -16.43 11.21
C GLY A 89 -15.55 -17.19 10.68
N LYS A 90 -16.52 -16.46 10.13
CA LYS A 90 -17.73 -17.05 9.52
C LYS A 90 -17.38 -17.96 8.33
N LYS A 91 -16.49 -17.51 7.44
CA LYS A 91 -16.03 -18.30 6.28
C LYS A 91 -15.31 -19.58 6.71
N VAL A 92 -14.43 -19.51 7.70
CA VAL A 92 -13.68 -20.66 8.23
C VAL A 92 -14.63 -21.66 8.91
N ALA A 93 -15.58 -21.18 9.72
CA ALA A 93 -16.60 -22.01 10.34
C ALA A 93 -17.46 -22.74 9.30
N LYS A 94 -17.95 -22.03 8.28
CA LYS A 94 -18.74 -22.63 7.21
C LYS A 94 -17.95 -23.68 6.41
N ARG A 95 -16.69 -23.39 6.09
CA ARG A 95 -15.78 -24.36 5.45
C ARG A 95 -15.63 -25.62 6.29
N ARG A 96 -15.47 -25.49 7.61
CA ARG A 96 -15.36 -26.62 8.55
C ARG A 96 -16.63 -27.46 8.59
N GLU A 97 -17.79 -26.82 8.66
CA GLU A 97 -19.11 -27.47 8.69
C GLU A 97 -19.36 -28.28 7.40
N LEU A 98 -19.19 -27.65 6.24
CA LEU A 98 -19.39 -28.31 4.93
C LEU A 98 -18.44 -29.52 4.78
N ARG A 99 -17.19 -29.40 5.24
CA ARG A 99 -16.24 -30.52 5.25
C ARG A 99 -16.72 -31.68 6.13
N ARG A 100 -17.20 -31.38 7.35
CA ARG A 100 -17.73 -32.40 8.27
C ARG A 100 -18.93 -33.10 7.66
N SER A 101 -19.88 -32.34 7.13
CA SER A 101 -21.09 -32.85 6.47
C SER A 101 -20.77 -33.76 5.27
N ARG A 102 -19.76 -33.42 4.44
CA ARG A 102 -19.31 -34.33 3.37
C ARG A 102 -18.70 -35.62 3.93
N ARG A 103 -17.90 -35.52 5.01
CA ARG A 103 -17.27 -36.68 5.64
C ARG A 103 -18.25 -37.59 6.39
N SER A 104 -19.41 -37.11 6.83
CA SER A 104 -20.41 -37.95 7.51
C SER A 104 -21.35 -38.68 6.57
N ARG A 105 -21.53 -38.21 5.32
CA ARG A 105 -22.36 -38.90 4.32
C ARG A 105 -21.72 -40.26 3.95
N LYS A 106 -22.54 -41.33 3.98
CA LYS A 106 -22.19 -42.62 3.34
C LYS A 106 -22.33 -42.43 1.84
N CYS A 107 -21.20 -42.34 1.15
CA CYS A 107 -21.17 -42.33 -0.32
C CYS A 107 -21.04 -43.77 -0.82
N PRO A 108 -21.70 -44.15 -1.93
CA PRO A 108 -21.67 -45.53 -2.45
C PRO A 108 -20.26 -46.11 -2.63
N ASN A 109 -19.27 -45.25 -2.93
CA ASN A 109 -17.87 -45.66 -3.16
C ASN A 109 -16.96 -45.53 -1.92
N ARG A 110 -17.53 -45.35 -0.74
CA ARG A 110 -16.77 -45.21 0.50
C ARG A 110 -16.92 -46.50 1.30
N LYS A 111 -15.88 -47.33 1.29
CA LYS A 111 -15.78 -48.55 2.12
C LYS A 111 -16.08 -48.24 3.58
#